data_AF-A0A973AIE3-F1
#
_entry.id   AF-A0A973AIE3-F1
#
_cell.length_a   1.000
_cell.length_b   1.000
_cell.length_c   1.000
_cell.angle_alpha   90.00
_cell.angle_beta   90.00
_cell.angle_gamma   90.00
#
_symmetry.space_group_name_H-M   'P 1'
#
loop_
_entity.id
_entity.type
_entity.pdbx_description
1 polymer ?
#
loop_
_entity_poly.entity_id
_entity_poly.type
_entity_poly.pdbx_seq_one_letter_code
_entity_poly.pdbx_strand_id
1 'polypeptide(L)' 'MAQFETAGGDVMSQANVDTLVSAMASFNPPALGETELSQDQHSNLDGAIASAWGLGA' A
#
# COMPACT_ATOMS: atom_id res chain seq x y z
N MET A 1 -0.71 0.27 21.40
CA MET A 1 -0.31 -0.45 20.16
C MET A 1 -1.54 -0.47 19.27
N ALA A 2 -1.48 0.25 18.15
CA ALA A 2 -2.60 0.39 17.23
C ALA A 2 -2.48 -0.68 16.14
N GLN A 3 -3.59 -1.36 15.85
CA GLN A 3 -3.72 -2.32 14.76
C GLN A 3 -4.92 -1.91 13.92
N PHE A 4 -4.83 -2.13 12.61
CA PHE A 4 -5.98 -1.97 11.72
C PHE A 4 -6.57 -3.34 11.45
N GLU A 5 -7.89 -3.43 11.48
CA GLU A 5 -8.62 -4.66 11.18
C GLU A 5 -9.66 -4.35 10.12
N THR A 6 -9.70 -5.14 9.05
CA THR A 6 -10.74 -5.04 8.04
C THR A 6 -12.03 -5.70 8.55
N ALA A 7 -13.17 -5.36 7.96
CA ALA A 7 -14.42 -6.09 8.26
C ALA A 7 -14.34 -7.60 7.91
N GLY A 8 -13.35 -8.00 7.10
CA GLY A 8 -13.07 -9.40 6.75
C GLY A 8 -12.16 -10.13 7.76
N GLY A 9 -11.61 -9.42 8.76
CA GLY A 9 -10.74 -9.99 9.79
C GLY A 9 -9.24 -9.94 9.45
N ASP A 10 -8.83 -9.29 8.36
CA ASP A 10 -7.41 -9.07 8.07
C ASP A 10 -6.86 -8.03 9.05
N VAL A 11 -5.77 -8.37 9.73
CA VAL A 11 -5.14 -7.49 10.72
C VAL A 11 -3.80 -7.00 10.20
N MET A 12 -3.64 -5.68 10.13
CA MET A 12 -2.37 -5.02 9.86
C MET A 12 -1.75 -4.54 11.17
N SER A 13 -0.54 -5.04 11.44
CA SER A 13 0.27 -4.61 12.59
C SER A 13 0.84 -3.21 12.38
N GLN A 14 1.24 -2.54 13.47
CA GLN A 14 1.89 -1.22 13.39
C GLN A 14 3.15 -1.22 12.49
N ALA A 15 3.96 -2.29 12.54
CA ALA A 15 5.16 -2.40 11.70
C ALA A 15 4.81 -2.45 10.20
N ASN A 16 3.69 -3.07 9.87
CA ASN A 16 3.21 -3.14 8.49
C ASN A 16 2.59 -1.80 8.03
N VAL A 17 2.00 -1.04 8.95
CA VAL A 17 1.57 0.35 8.69
C VAL A 17 2.77 1.21 8.32
N ASP A 18 3.86 1.13 9.08
CA ASP A 18 5.09 1.89 8.79
C ASP A 18 5.66 1.49 7.41
N THR A 19 5.59 0.20 7.07
CA THR A 19 5.97 -0.30 5.74
C THR A 19 5.11 0.32 4.63
N LEU A 20 3.78 0.34 4.80
CA LEU A 20 2.85 0.92 3.85
C LEU A 20 3.11 2.42 3.66
N VAL A 21 3.27 3.16 4.76
CA VAL A 21 3.54 4.60 4.74
C VAL A 21 4.86 4.89 4.05
N SER A 22 5.92 4.12 4.32
CA SER A 22 7.22 4.28 3.66
C SER A 22 7.14 4.00 2.15
N ALA A 23 6.37 2.99 1.75
CA ALA A 23 6.19 2.66 0.33
C ALA A 23 5.41 3.76 -0.39
N MET A 24 4.31 4.26 0.20
CA MET A 24 3.54 5.37 -0.36
C MET A 24 4.33 6.68 -0.39
N ALA A 25 5.20 6.93 0.60
CA ALA A 25 6.07 8.10 0.61
C ALA A 25 7.14 8.04 -0.50
N SER A 26 7.53 6.82 -0.91
CA SER A 26 8.48 6.60 -2.01
C SER A 26 7.80 6.49 -3.37
N PHE A 27 6.47 6.47 -3.42
CA PHE A 27 5.70 6.33 -4.65
C PHE A 27 5.80 7.60 -5.48
N ASN A 28 6.20 7.45 -6.75
CA ASN A 28 6.26 8.56 -7.69
C ASN A 28 4.86 8.82 -8.27
N PRO A 29 4.23 9.97 -7.98
CA PRO A 29 2.90 10.27 -8.48
C PRO A 29 2.90 10.41 -10.01
N PRO A 30 1.75 10.20 -10.67
CA PRO A 30 1.57 10.52 -12.09
C PRO A 30 1.89 11.97 -12.41
N ALA A 31 2.16 12.25 -13.69
CA ALA A 31 2.40 13.61 -14.14
C ALA A 31 1.16 14.49 -13.90
N LEU A 32 1.38 15.79 -13.69
CA LEU A 32 0.28 16.73 -13.53
C LEU A 32 -0.65 16.68 -14.75
N GLY A 33 -1.95 16.53 -14.49
CA GLY A 33 -2.97 16.38 -15.52
C GLY A 33 -3.36 14.93 -15.79
N GLU A 34 -2.57 13.95 -15.33
CA GLU A 34 -3.00 12.55 -15.30
C GLU A 34 -3.80 12.27 -14.03
N THR A 35 -4.97 11.67 -14.20
CA THR A 35 -5.88 11.30 -13.11
C THR A 35 -5.92 9.80 -12.87
N GLU A 36 -5.15 9.04 -13.65
CA GLU A 36 -5.04 7.59 -13.60
C GLU A 36 -3.60 7.20 -13.34
N LEU A 37 -3.39 6.08 -12.66
CA LEU A 37 -2.05 5.50 -12.52
C LEU A 37 -1.74 4.69 -13.79
N SER A 38 -0.47 4.71 -14.21
CA SER A 38 0.00 3.76 -15.22
C SER A 38 -0.08 2.31 -14.68
N GLN A 39 -0.01 1.32 -15.57
CA GLN A 39 -0.02 -0.08 -15.17
C GLN A 39 1.15 -0.44 -14.24
N ASP A 40 2.34 0.13 -14.48
CA ASP A 40 3.51 -0.08 -13.63
C ASP A 40 3.33 0.57 -12.25
N GLN A 41 2.75 1.76 -12.20
CA GLN A 41 2.41 2.44 -10.96
C GLN A 41 1.39 1.64 -10.14
N HIS A 42 0.36 1.11 -10.80
CA HIS A 42 -0.59 0.18 -10.18
C HIS A 42 0.12 -1.04 -9.61
N SER A 43 0.92 -1.75 -10.40
CA SER A 43 1.61 -2.97 -9.96
C SER A 43 2.50 -2.73 -8.73
N ASN A 44 3.22 -1.61 -8.71
CA ASN A 44 4.05 -1.23 -7.56
C ASN A 44 3.22 -0.93 -6.31
N LEU A 45 2.10 -0.21 -6.47
CA LEU A 45 1.20 0.11 -5.36
C LEU A 45 0.50 -1.15 -4.82
N ASP A 46 0.03 -2.02 -5.71
CA ASP A 46 -0.65 -3.27 -5.37
C ASP A 46 0.29 -4.18 -4.56
N GLY A 47 1.56 -4.31 -4.97
CA GLY A 47 2.56 -5.09 -4.24
C GLY A 47 2.88 -4.51 -2.85
N ALA A 48 2.94 -3.18 -2.72
CA ALA A 48 3.15 -2.51 -1.43
C ALA A 48 1.96 -2.74 -0.48
N ILE A 49 0.74 -2.64 -1.00
CA ILE A 49 -0.49 -2.88 -0.23
C ILE A 49 -0.55 -4.36 0.21
N ALA A 50 -0.33 -5.30 -0.71
CA ALA A 50 -0.34 -6.74 -0.39
C ALA A 50 0.69 -7.07 0.71
N SER A 51 1.91 -6.56 0.58
CA SER A 51 2.98 -6.73 1.57
C SER A 51 2.59 -6.17 2.94
N ALA A 52 1.96 -4.99 3.00
CA ALA A 52 1.48 -4.39 4.24
C ALA A 52 0.37 -5.23 4.91
N TRP A 53 -0.54 -5.80 4.13
CA TRP A 53 -1.57 -6.69 4.68
C TRP A 53 -1.03 -8.09 5.01
N GLY A 54 0.23 -8.39 4.70
CA GLY A 54 0.78 -9.74 4.85
C GLY A 54 0.18 -10.75 3.87
N LEU A 55 -0.49 -10.26 2.84
CA LEU A 55 -0.92 -11.05 1.70
C LEU A 55 0.34 -11.26 0.86
N GLY A 56 0.90 -12.48 0.88
CA GLY A 56 2.05 -12.81 0.05
C GLY A 56 1.77 -12.46 -1.42
N ALA A 57 2.78 -11.91 -2.09
CA ALA A 57 2.71 -11.56 -3.52
C ALA A 57 2.31 -12.77 -4.40
#